data_AF-A0A5C4RUX6-F1
#
_entry.id   AF-A0A5C4RUX6-F1
#
_cell.length_a   1.000
_cell.length_b   1.000
_cell.length_c   1.000
_cell.angle_alpha   90.00
_cell.angle_beta   90.00
_cell.angle_gamma   90.00
#
_symmetry.space_group_name_H-M   'P 1'
#
loop_
_entity.id
_entity.type
_entity.pdbx_description
1 polymer ?
#
loop_
_entity_poly.entity_id
_entity_poly.type
_entity_poly.pdbx_seq_one_letter_code
_entity_poly.pdbx_strand_id
1 'polypeptide(L)' 'MEQRLAAMLRYLAANDGASVARVCKQLGLARSELQRLLAALEDDAAAGGLGLVRRIEDAGRERLALTPRGREWLERHA' A
#
# COMPACT_ATOMS: atom_id res chain seq x y z
N MET A 1 1.31 -14.39 -2.88
CA MET A 1 1.32 -12.95 -3.21
C MET A 1 0.03 -12.28 -2.73
N GLU A 2 -1.12 -12.84 -3.06
CA GLU A 2 -2.46 -12.35 -2.69
C GLU A 2 -2.69 -12.12 -1.18
N GLN A 3 -2.26 -13.04 -0.31
CA GLN A 3 -2.40 -12.87 1.15
C GLN A 3 -1.61 -11.67 1.71
N ARG A 4 -0.41 -11.40 1.15
CA ARG A 4 0.42 -10.26 1.57
C ARG A 4 -0.19 -8.94 1.10
N LEU A 5 -0.78 -8.94 -0.10
CA LEU A 5 -1.55 -7.82 -0.64
C LEU A 5 -2.73 -7.48 0.27
N ALA A 6 -3.60 -8.45 0.54
CA ALA A 6 -4.78 -8.23 1.39
C ALA A 6 -4.39 -7.75 2.81
N ALA A 7 -3.32 -8.31 3.38
CA ALA A 7 -2.79 -7.86 4.67
C ALA A 7 -2.32 -6.39 4.65
N MET A 8 -1.62 -5.98 3.59
CA MET A 8 -1.19 -4.60 3.43
C MET A 8 -2.37 -3.64 3.26
N LEU A 9 -3.35 -3.98 2.41
CA LEU A 9 -4.52 -3.13 2.19
C LEU A 9 -5.36 -2.99 3.47
N ARG A 10 -5.60 -4.09 4.21
CA ARG A 10 -6.27 -4.02 5.52
C ARG A 10 -5.52 -3.14 6.51
N TYR A 11 -4.21 -3.26 6.55
CA TYR A 11 -3.39 -2.45 7.45
C TYR A 11 -3.50 -0.95 7.11
N LEU A 12 -3.40 -0.59 5.83
CA LEU A 12 -3.53 0.80 5.38
C LEU A 12 -4.96 1.34 5.54
N ALA A 13 -5.99 0.51 5.38
CA ALA A 13 -7.37 0.91 5.65
C ALA A 13 -7.56 1.31 7.13
N ALA A 14 -6.94 0.57 8.05
CA ALA A 14 -6.99 0.84 9.48
C ALA A 14 -5.99 1.91 9.96
N ASN A 15 -4.93 2.19 9.18
CA ASN A 15 -3.83 3.09 9.54
C ASN A 15 -3.52 4.00 8.35
N ASP A 16 -4.44 4.90 8.02
CA ASP A 16 -4.27 5.83 6.92
C ASP A 16 -3.05 6.74 7.17
N GLY A 17 -2.25 6.99 6.14
CA GLY A 17 -1.00 7.76 6.26
C GLY A 17 0.13 7.04 7.02
N ALA A 18 0.16 5.71 7.02
CA ALA A 18 1.27 4.95 7.61
C ALA A 18 2.60 5.23 6.87
N SER A 19 3.71 5.37 7.60
CA SER A 19 5.03 5.48 6.97
C SER A 19 5.49 4.13 6.42
N VAL A 20 6.35 4.16 5.40
CA VAL A 20 6.99 2.96 4.82
C VAL A 20 7.64 2.09 5.91
N ALA A 21 8.36 2.71 6.84
CA ALA A 21 9.01 2.00 7.95
C ALA A 21 8.00 1.26 8.84
N ARG A 22 6.85 1.87 9.11
CA ARG A 22 5.79 1.27 9.93
C ARG A 22 5.11 0.11 9.20
N VAL A 23 4.89 0.23 7.89
CA VAL A 23 4.34 -0.84 7.04
C VAL A 23 5.30 -2.03 6.97
N CYS A 24 6.60 -1.80 6.73
CA CYS A 24 7.62 -2.85 6.77
C CYS A 24 7.60 -3.61 8.09
N LYS A 25 7.63 -2.88 9.21
CA LYS A 25 7.64 -3.47 10.56
C LYS A 25 6.39 -4.32 10.80
N GLN A 26 5.21 -3.79 10.49
CA GLN A 26 3.96 -4.48 10.77
C GLN A 26 3.78 -5.75 9.93
N LEU A 27 4.19 -5.70 8.66
CA LEU A 27 4.05 -6.83 7.75
C LEU A 27 5.23 -7.82 7.78
N GLY A 28 6.26 -7.53 8.59
CA GLY A 28 7.48 -8.33 8.66
C GLY A 28 8.25 -8.35 7.34
N LEU A 29 8.20 -7.26 6.56
CA LEU A 29 8.81 -7.16 5.23
C LEU A 29 10.12 -6.39 5.26
N ALA A 30 11.09 -6.85 4.48
CA ALA A 30 12.25 -6.02 4.14
C ALA A 30 11.83 -4.85 3.24
N ARG A 31 12.61 -3.76 3.25
CA ARG A 31 12.33 -2.57 2.43
C ARG A 31 12.24 -2.90 0.93
N SER A 32 13.10 -3.77 0.42
CA SER A 32 13.08 -4.21 -0.98
C SER A 32 11.86 -5.07 -1.33
N GLU A 33 11.30 -5.83 -0.37
CA GLU A 33 10.04 -6.55 -0.56
C GLU A 33 8.86 -5.58 -0.62
N LEU A 34 8.80 -4.60 0.28
CA LEU A 34 7.76 -3.59 0.26
C LEU A 34 7.79 -2.77 -1.03
N GLN A 35 8.96 -2.36 -1.51
CA GLN A 35 9.08 -1.61 -2.77
C GLN A 35 8.59 -2.42 -3.98
N ARG A 36 8.88 -3.73 -4.03
CA ARG A 36 8.34 -4.61 -5.08
C ARG A 36 6.82 -4.75 -5.01
N LEU A 37 6.26 -4.83 -3.80
CA LEU A 37 4.80 -4.80 -3.60
C LEU A 37 4.21 -3.47 -4.06
N LEU A 38 4.81 -2.34 -3.66
CA LEU A 38 4.35 -1.01 -4.03
C LEU A 38 4.41 -0.77 -5.53
N ALA A 39 5.44 -1.24 -6.23
CA ALA A 39 5.53 -1.15 -7.69
C ALA A 39 4.32 -1.81 -8.41
N ALA A 40 3.74 -2.86 -7.83
CA ALA A 40 2.54 -3.50 -8.39
C ALA A 40 1.22 -2.82 -7.97
N LEU A 41 1.24 -2.01 -6.91
CA LEU A 41 0.04 -1.46 -6.26
C LEU A 41 -0.16 0.03 -6.43
N GLU A 42 0.92 0.75 -6.72
CA GLU A 42 0.88 2.18 -6.93
C GLU A 42 0.19 2.54 -8.24
N ASP A 43 -0.25 3.79 -8.31
CA ASP A 43 -0.98 4.38 -9.42
C ASP A 43 -0.01 4.82 -10.53
N ASP A 44 0.79 3.87 -11.02
CA ASP A 44 1.51 4.03 -12.28
C ASP A 44 0.91 3.08 -13.31
N ALA A 45 -0.13 3.58 -13.99
CA ALA A 45 -0.81 2.84 -15.05
C ALA A 45 0.13 2.52 -16.24
N ALA A 46 1.20 3.30 -16.45
CA ALA A 46 2.18 3.03 -17.50
C ALA A 46 3.09 1.84 -17.13
N ALA A 47 3.28 1.58 -15.83
CA ALA A 47 4.01 0.42 -15.32
C ALA A 47 3.12 -0.81 -15.02
N GLY A 48 1.81 -0.72 -15.27
CA GLY A 48 0.85 -1.79 -14.97
C GLY A 48 0.46 -1.90 -13.49
N GLY A 49 0.63 -0.82 -12.73
CA GLY A 49 0.21 -0.74 -11.33
C GLY A 49 -1.31 -0.81 -11.16
N LEU A 50 -1.77 -1.43 -10.06
CA LEU A 50 -3.20 -1.63 -9.81
C LEU A 50 -3.94 -0.38 -9.30
N GLY A 51 -3.21 0.70 -8.98
CA GLY A 51 -3.77 1.95 -8.49
C GLY A 51 -4.53 1.80 -7.18
N LEU A 52 -4.10 0.90 -6.30
CA LEU A 52 -4.75 0.60 -5.01
C LEU A 52 -4.14 1.40 -3.85
N VAL A 53 -2.88 1.81 -3.99
CA VAL A 53 -2.12 2.53 -2.95
C VAL A 53 -1.53 3.78 -3.59
N ARG A 54 -1.43 4.86 -2.81
CA ARG A 54 -0.72 6.08 -3.21
C ARG A 54 0.26 6.51 -2.14
N ARG A 55 1.34 7.15 -2.58
CA ARG A 55 2.23 7.92 -1.71
C ARG A 55 1.63 9.31 -1.51
N ILE A 56 1.63 9.77 -0.27
CA ILE A 56 1.28 11.15 0.08
C ILE A 56 2.46 11.75 0.85
N GLU A 57 2.70 13.04 0.64
CA GLU A 57 3.65 13.78 1.45
C GLU A 57 2.91 14.44 2.62
N ASP A 58 3.36 14.17 3.83
CA ASP A 58 2.82 14.74 5.06
C ASP A 58 3.97 15.29 5.91
N ALA A 59 4.00 16.61 6.08
CA ALA A 59 5.05 17.34 6.80
C ALA A 59 6.48 16.95 6.34
N GLY A 60 6.70 16.84 5.02
CA GLY A 60 7.99 16.45 4.42
C GLY A 60 8.35 14.98 4.62
N ARG A 61 7.40 14.13 5.02
CA ARG A 61 7.58 12.68 5.17
C ARG A 61 6.65 11.92 4.23
N GLU A 62 7.22 10.93 3.57
CA GLU A 62 6.46 10.01 2.72
C GLU A 62 5.59 9.07 3.55
N ARG A 63 4.29 9.04 3.23
CA ARG A 63 3.29 8.15 3.81
C ARG A 63 2.57 7.37 2.72
N LEU A 64 1.99 6.24 3.12
CA LEU A 64 1.20 5.37 2.27
C LEU A 64 -0.27 5.44 2.69
N ALA A 65 -1.15 5.56 1.70
CA ALA A 65 -2.59 5.61 1.87
C ALA A 65 -3.29 4.77 0.81
N LEU A 66 -4.49 4.28 1.11
CA LEU A 66 -5.34 3.66 0.09
C LEU A 66 -5.90 4.73 -0.86
N THR A 67 -5.95 4.40 -2.14
CA THR A 67 -6.78 5.12 -3.10
C THR A 67 -8.26 4.74 -2.91
N PRO A 68 -9.22 5.49 -3.48
CA PRO A 68 -10.62 5.05 -3.51
C PRO A 68 -10.78 3.63 -4.10
N ARG A 69 -10.10 3.36 -5.23
CA ARG A 69 -10.05 2.03 -5.87
C ARG A 69 -9.48 0.96 -4.94
N GLY A 70 -8.46 1.28 -4.15
CA GLY A 70 -7.90 0.39 -3.13
C GLY A 70 -8.90 0.00 -2.06
N ARG A 71 -9.74 0.94 -1.61
CA ARG A 71 -10.82 0.67 -0.65
C ARG A 71 -11.90 -0.22 -1.25
N GLU A 72 -12.36 0.09 -2.47
CA GLU A 72 -13.34 -0.73 -3.18
C GLU A 72 -12.83 -2.15 -3.46
N TRP A 73 -11.56 -2.30 -3.85
CA TRP A 73 -10.96 -3.60 -4.05
C TRP A 73 -10.97 -4.40 -2.74
N LEU A 74 -10.59 -3.76 -1.62
CA LEU A 74 -10.59 -4.40 -0.32
C LEU A 74 -11.98 -4.85 0.09
N GLU A 75 -13.01 -4.03 -0.09
CA GLU A 75 -14.40 -4.40 0.22
C GLU A 75 -14.90 -5.60 -0.59
N ARG A 76 -14.41 -5.79 -1.82
CA ARG A 76 -14.78 -6.92 -2.69
C ARG A 76 -14.01 -8.22 -2.41
N HIS A 77 -12.90 -8.14 -1.67
CA HIS A 77 -11.97 -9.27 -1.46
C HIS A 77 -11.62 -9.49 0.04
N ALA A 78 -12.29 -8.80 0.96
CA ALA A 78 -12.19 -8.99 2.40
C ALA A 78 -13.26 -9.95 2.91
#